data_AF-A0A316QCP3-F1
#
_entry.id   AF-A0A316QCP3-F1
#
_cell.length_a   1.000
_cell.length_b   1.000
_cell.length_c   1.000
_cell.angle_alpha   90.00
_cell.angle_beta   90.00
_cell.angle_gamma   90.00
#
_symmetry.space_group_name_H-M   'P 1'
#
loop_
_entity.id
_entity.type
_entity.pdbx_description
1 polymer ?
#
loop_
_entity_poly.entity_id
_entity_poly.type
_entity_poly.pdbx_seq_one_letter_code
_entity_poly.pdbx_strand_id
1 'polypeptide(L)' 'MPIDCAFYVCDKLTSVYYESTEESWNTIEKGHSIFDSPAPAVYYYSASAPALNEAGTAYEGNYWRYDTDGVTPVIWKKEN' A
#
# COMPACT_ATOMS: atom_id res chain seq x y z
N MET A 1 25.07 -9.78 11.11
CA MET A 1 23.93 -10.48 10.45
C MET A 1 23.61 -9.69 9.19
N PRO A 2 23.42 -10.31 8.03
CA PRO A 2 22.91 -9.58 6.88
C PRO A 2 21.49 -9.14 7.24
N ILE A 3 21.22 -7.85 7.10
CA ILE A 3 19.87 -7.30 7.23
C ILE A 3 19.21 -7.56 5.87
N ASP A 4 18.43 -8.63 5.77
CA ASP A 4 17.64 -8.91 4.57
C ASP A 4 16.45 -7.95 4.52
N CYS A 5 16.70 -6.77 3.95
CA CYS A 5 15.68 -5.76 3.75
C CYS A 5 14.84 -6.05 2.50
N ALA A 6 13.51 -6.01 2.63
CA ALA A 6 12.58 -6.29 1.52
C ALA A 6 12.72 -5.33 0.31
N PHE A 7 13.36 -4.16 0.49
CA PHE A 7 13.43 -3.10 -0.52
C PHE A 7 14.84 -2.52 -0.74
N TYR A 8 15.94 -3.18 -0.36
CA TYR A 8 17.28 -2.56 -0.23
C TYR A 8 17.81 -1.69 -1.41
N VAL A 9 17.33 -1.86 -2.65
CA VAL A 9 17.77 -1.08 -3.84
C VAL A 9 16.58 -0.69 -4.74
N CYS A 10 15.39 -0.54 -4.15
CA CYS A 10 14.18 -0.15 -4.89
C CYS A 10 14.01 1.38 -4.97
N ASP A 11 15.02 2.08 -5.48
CA ASP A 11 15.11 3.55 -5.47
C ASP A 11 14.08 4.27 -6.35
N LYS A 12 13.33 3.52 -7.18
CA LYS A 12 12.32 4.03 -8.11
C LYS A 12 10.92 3.50 -7.82
N LEU A 13 10.69 2.97 -6.62
CA LEU A 13 9.39 2.42 -6.24
C LEU A 13 8.35 3.54 -6.17
N THR A 14 7.24 3.40 -6.90
CA THR A 14 6.15 4.40 -6.91
C THR A 14 4.91 3.90 -6.17
N SER A 15 4.67 2.59 -6.18
CA SER A 15 3.48 1.98 -5.59
C SER A 15 3.78 0.58 -5.09
N VAL A 16 3.18 0.22 -3.95
CA VAL A 16 3.25 -1.11 -3.35
C VAL A 16 1.85 -1.62 -3.08
N TYR A 17 1.53 -2.82 -3.57
CA TYR A 17 0.28 -3.52 -3.28
C TYR A 17 0.57 -4.62 -2.27
N TYR A 18 0.12 -4.42 -1.04
CA TYR A 18 0.40 -5.33 0.07
C TYR A 18 -0.85 -6.14 0.41
N GLU A 19 -0.72 -7.47 0.46
CA GLU A 19 -1.84 -8.41 0.65
C GLU A 19 -2.37 -8.48 2.10
N SER A 20 -1.87 -7.63 2.99
CA SER A 20 -2.26 -7.61 4.40
C SER A 20 -2.54 -6.17 4.88
N THR A 21 -2.64 -5.99 6.20
CA THR A 21 -3.04 -4.74 6.84
C THR A 21 -1.88 -3.75 6.96
N GLU A 22 -2.22 -2.49 7.23
CA GLU A 22 -1.22 -1.47 7.59
C GLU A 22 -0.43 -1.85 8.85
N GLU A 23 -1.07 -2.52 9.81
CA GLU A 23 -0.40 -2.98 11.04
C GLU A 23 0.71 -3.99 10.75
N SER A 24 0.46 -4.99 9.91
CA SER A 24 1.49 -5.97 9.51
C SER A 24 2.53 -5.33 8.59
N TRP A 25 2.15 -4.36 7.76
CA TRP A 25 3.12 -3.57 7.00
C TRP A 25 4.10 -2.81 7.91
N ASN A 26 3.64 -2.31 9.05
CA ASN A 26 4.47 -1.57 10.00
C ASN A 26 5.48 -2.44 10.75
N THR A 27 5.32 -3.77 10.76
CA THR A 27 6.29 -4.69 11.36
C THR A 27 7.41 -5.11 10.39
N ILE A 28 7.26 -4.85 9.10
CA ILE A 28 8.27 -5.17 8.09
C ILE A 28 9.44 -4.20 8.20
N GLU A 29 10.65 -4.74 8.32
CA GLU A 29 11.88 -3.96 8.21
C GLU A 29 12.07 -3.49 6.76
N LYS A 30 11.72 -2.23 6.53
CA LYS A 30 11.87 -1.55 5.26
C LYS A 30 13.32 -1.06 5.18
N GLY A 31 14.07 -1.59 4.23
CA GLY A 31 15.44 -1.14 3.98
C GLY A 31 15.54 0.35 3.69
N HIS A 32 16.78 0.84 3.74
CA HIS A 32 17.21 2.23 3.61
C HIS A 32 16.32 3.13 2.73
N SER A 33 15.92 4.28 3.29
CA SER A 33 15.52 5.56 2.67
C SER A 33 14.48 5.61 1.54
N ILE A 34 13.90 4.48 1.11
CA ILE A 34 12.86 4.43 0.07
C ILE A 34 11.56 5.08 0.53
N PHE A 35 11.33 5.14 1.84
CA PHE A 35 10.13 5.76 2.43
C PHE A 35 10.39 7.16 2.98
N ASP A 36 11.57 7.75 2.73
CA ASP A 36 11.94 9.06 3.28
C ASP A 36 11.43 10.22 2.39
N SER A 37 11.70 10.21 1.07
CA SER A 37 11.07 11.14 0.11
C SER A 37 11.47 10.92 -1.36
N PRO A 38 10.51 10.91 -2.33
CA PRO A 38 9.09 10.73 -2.12
C PRO A 38 8.80 9.27 -1.76
N ALA A 39 8.09 9.04 -0.66
CA ALA A 39 7.69 7.69 -0.29
C ALA A 39 6.72 7.11 -1.35
N PRO A 40 6.84 5.81 -1.69
CA PRO A 40 5.88 5.16 -2.56
C PRO A 40 4.48 5.13 -1.93
N ALA A 41 3.44 5.15 -2.77
CA ALA A 41 2.08 4.91 -2.31
C ALA A 41 1.90 3.43 -1.94
N VAL A 42 1.61 3.14 -0.68
CA VAL A 42 1.29 1.78 -0.22
C VAL A 42 -0.22 1.59 -0.22
N TYR A 43 -0.69 0.49 -0.81
CA TYR A 43 -2.08 0.06 -0.86
C TYR A 43 -2.21 -1.23 -0.06
N TYR A 44 -3.11 -1.24 0.91
CA TYR A 44 -3.34 -2.38 1.79
C TYR A 44 -4.54 -3.22 1.33
N TYR A 45 -4.50 -4.53 1.55
CA TYR A 45 -5.59 -5.39 1.13
C TYR A 45 -6.86 -5.11 1.93
N SER A 46 -7.99 -4.98 1.23
CA SER A 46 -9.32 -4.90 1.85
C SER A 46 -10.32 -5.74 1.08
N ALA A 47 -10.97 -6.69 1.75
CA ALA A 47 -11.96 -7.56 1.12
C ALA A 47 -13.18 -6.77 0.58
N SER A 48 -13.56 -5.68 1.26
CA SER A 48 -14.66 -4.79 0.86
C SER A 48 -14.16 -3.37 0.59
N ALA A 49 -14.95 -2.60 -0.16
CA ALA A 49 -14.66 -1.18 -0.34
C ALA A 49 -14.66 -0.47 1.03
N PRO A 50 -13.62 0.33 1.34
CA PRO A 50 -13.57 1.10 2.57
C PRO A 50 -14.60 2.22 2.57
N ALA A 51 -14.85 2.81 3.74
CA ALA A 51 -15.67 3.99 3.84
C ALA A 51 -15.05 5.15 3.04
N LEU A 52 -15.92 5.96 2.44
CA LEU A 52 -15.52 7.25 1.90
C LEU A 52 -15.31 8.22 3.06
N ASN A 53 -14.48 9.24 2.83
CA ASN A 53 -14.31 10.39 3.70
C ASN A 53 -15.64 11.13 3.91
N GLU A 54 -15.69 12.05 4.88
CA GLU A 54 -16.90 12.82 5.19
C GLU A 54 -17.50 13.56 3.97
N ALA A 55 -16.66 13.93 2.99
CA ALA A 55 -17.08 14.58 1.75
C ALA A 55 -17.66 13.61 0.70
N GLY A 56 -17.48 12.30 0.86
CA GLY A 56 -17.91 11.29 -0.11
C GLY A 56 -17.12 11.31 -1.43
N THR A 57 -15.96 11.98 -1.47
CA THR A 57 -15.16 12.17 -2.71
C THR A 57 -14.02 11.17 -2.84
N ALA A 58 -13.54 10.63 -1.73
CA ALA A 58 -12.40 9.72 -1.71
C ALA A 58 -12.43 8.76 -0.52
N TYR A 59 -11.56 7.75 -0.54
CA TYR A 59 -11.47 6.77 0.54
C TYR A 59 -10.59 7.25 1.69
N GLU A 60 -10.89 6.80 2.91
CA GLU A 60 -10.05 7.03 4.09
C GLU A 60 -8.82 6.11 4.10
N GLY A 61 -7.96 6.25 3.09
CA GLY A 61 -6.73 5.46 2.94
C GLY A 61 -6.56 4.88 1.55
N ASN A 62 -5.46 4.12 1.39
CA ASN A 62 -5.10 3.46 0.15
C ASN A 62 -5.29 1.95 0.31
N TYR A 63 -6.22 1.39 -0.44
CA TYR A 63 -6.59 -0.01 -0.36
C TYR A 63 -6.70 -0.64 -1.74
N TRP A 64 -6.57 -1.95 -1.78
CA TRP A 64 -6.77 -2.71 -3.01
C TRP A 64 -7.33 -4.11 -2.74
N ARG A 65 -7.83 -4.76 -3.78
CA ARG A 65 -8.11 -6.20 -3.82
C ARG A 65 -8.11 -6.70 -5.26
N TYR A 66 -8.12 -8.02 -5.45
CA TYR A 66 -8.54 -8.58 -6.73
C TYR A 66 -10.06 -8.48 -6.91
N ASP A 67 -10.50 -8.28 -8.15
CA ASP A 67 -11.89 -8.37 -8.55
C ASP A 67 -12.36 -9.85 -8.52
N THR A 68 -13.62 -10.09 -8.87
CA THR A 68 -14.26 -11.41 -8.95
C THR A 68 -13.55 -12.38 -9.91
N ASP A 69 -12.70 -11.87 -10.80
CA ASP A 69 -11.85 -12.67 -11.69
C ASP A 69 -10.56 -13.18 -11.03
N GLY A 70 -10.24 -12.72 -9.82
CA GLY A 70 -9.04 -13.09 -9.08
C GLY A 70 -7.73 -12.57 -9.65
N VAL A 71 -7.76 -11.70 -10.67
CA VAL A 71 -6.56 -11.21 -11.37
C VAL A 71 -6.55 -9.69 -11.60
N THR A 72 -7.71 -9.04 -11.68
CA THR A 72 -7.81 -7.61 -11.91
C THR A 72 -7.72 -6.85 -10.58
N PRO A 73 -6.72 -5.99 -10.37
CA PRO A 73 -6.64 -5.18 -9.16
C PRO A 73 -7.66 -4.05 -9.19
N VAL A 74 -8.49 -3.98 -8.16
CA VAL A 74 -9.38 -2.86 -7.83
C VAL A 74 -8.67 -1.97 -6.82
N ILE A 75 -8.55 -0.69 -7.12
CA ILE A 75 -7.80 0.28 -6.30
C ILE A 75 -8.77 1.31 -5.72
N TRP A 76 -8.68 1.50 -4.41
CA TRP A 76 -9.35 2.56 -3.66
C TRP A 76 -8.29 3.46 -3.06
N LYS A 77 -8.34 4.75 -3.36
CA LYS A 77 -7.30 5.69 -2.93
C LYS A 77 -7.90 6.90 -2.24
N LYS A 78 -7.11 7.48 -1.33
CA LYS A 78 -7.36 8.83 -0.82
C LYS A 78 -7.17 9.86 -1.93
N GLU A 79 -7.82 11.00 -1.79
CA GLU A 79 -7.59 12.15 -2.68
C GLU A 79 -6.16 12.68 -2.44
N ASN A 80 -5.50 13.11 -3.52
CA ASN A 80 -4.15 13.69 -3.47
C ASN A 80 -4.20 15.18 -3.16
#